data_AF-A0AAU1FHU7-F1
#
_entry.id   AF-A0AAU1FHU7-F1
#
_cell.length_a   1.000
_cell.length_b   1.000
_cell.length_c   1.000
_cell.angle_alpha   90.00
_cell.angle_beta   90.00
_cell.angle_gamma   90.00
#
_symmetry.space_group_name_H-M   'P 1'
#
loop_
_entity.id
_entity.type
_entity.pdbx_description
1 polymer ?
#
loop_
_entity_poly.entity_id
_entity_poly.type
_entity_poly.pdbx_seq_one_letter_code
_entity_poly.pdbx_strand_id
1 'polypeptide(L)'
;MSQWDEGHTIAGWTGFGIATVGVAGIGVGVCTGNALGVWGGLAVVAIGAAVTWALHLSGWGKPPGRRPASQWGLRVKDLTARDGHPGCVGCRLAGRGRPAEIPVRVAGESGRGEPVGESVG
;
A
#
# COMPACT_ATOMS: atom_id res chain seq x y z
N MET A 1 -20.46 7.09 17.69
CA MET A 1 -19.45 6.80 16.66
C MET A 1 -19.84 5.48 16.02
N SER A 2 -19.76 5.36 14.69
CA SER A 2 -20.09 4.11 13.99
C SER A 2 -19.18 2.97 14.47
N GLN A 3 -19.71 1.74 14.51
CA GLN A 3 -18.99 0.54 14.95
C GLN A 3 -18.22 -0.12 13.79
N TRP A 4 -18.00 0.60 12.69
CA TRP A 4 -17.45 0.07 11.44
C TRP A 4 -16.37 0.99 10.89
N ASP A 5 -15.38 0.42 10.20
CA ASP A 5 -14.36 1.19 9.50
C ASP A 5 -14.98 1.81 8.25
N GLU A 6 -15.17 3.12 8.26
CA GLU A 6 -15.73 3.90 7.14
C GLU A 6 -14.73 4.04 5.97
N GLY A 7 -13.49 3.56 6.14
CA GLY A 7 -12.46 3.65 5.11
C GLY A 7 -11.91 5.06 4.89
N HIS A 8 -12.24 6.00 5.77
CA HIS A 8 -11.73 7.37 5.72
C HIS A 8 -10.22 7.41 5.96
N THR A 9 -9.45 7.71 4.92
CA THR A 9 -7.99 7.86 4.98
C THR A 9 -7.58 9.22 4.42
N ILE A 10 -6.45 9.80 4.87
CA ILE A 10 -5.96 11.07 4.33
C ILE A 10 -5.65 10.89 2.84
N ALA A 11 -4.98 9.78 2.48
CA ALA A 11 -4.70 9.46 1.08
C ALA A 11 -5.98 9.39 0.21
N GLY A 12 -7.04 8.77 0.74
CA GLY A 12 -8.33 8.64 0.05
C GLY A 12 -9.05 9.98 -0.13
N TRP A 13 -9.20 10.76 0.96
CA TRP A 13 -9.90 12.05 0.90
C TRP A 13 -9.15 13.10 0.08
N THR A 14 -7.82 13.15 0.16
CA THR A 14 -7.01 14.02 -0.70
C THR A 14 -7.17 13.64 -2.17
N GLY A 15 -7.11 12.34 -2.49
CA GLY A 15 -7.34 11.85 -3.85
C GLY A 15 -8.72 12.19 -4.38
N PHE A 16 -9.75 11.96 -3.56
CA PHE A 16 -11.13 12.27 -3.89
C PHE A 16 -11.32 13.76 -4.22
N GLY A 17 -10.76 14.66 -3.41
CA GLY A 17 -10.82 16.10 -3.67
C GLY A 17 -10.17 16.49 -5.00
N ILE A 18 -8.95 16.00 -5.27
CA ILE A 18 -8.22 16.30 -6.52
C ILE A 18 -8.96 15.73 -7.73
N ALA A 19 -9.39 14.46 -7.66
CA ALA A 19 -10.11 13.81 -8.73
C ALA A 19 -11.44 14.51 -9.06
N THR A 20 -12.16 15.00 -8.04
CA THR A 20 -13.40 15.77 -8.22
C THR A 20 -13.15 17.03 -9.04
N VAL A 21 -12.10 17.79 -8.74
CA VAL A 21 -11.72 18.98 -9.51
C VAL A 21 -11.35 18.61 -10.95
N GLY A 22 -10.55 17.56 -11.14
CA GLY A 22 -10.15 17.09 -12.46
C GLY A 22 -11.35 16.67 -13.32
N VAL A 23 -12.25 15.86 -12.77
CA VAL A 23 -13.46 15.40 -13.48
C VAL A 23 -14.43 16.55 -13.77
N ALA A 24 -14.59 17.51 -12.85
CA ALA A 24 -15.35 18.71 -13.11
C ALA A 24 -14.75 19.51 -14.29
N GLY A 25 -13.43 19.65 -14.35
CA GLY A 25 -12.72 20.26 -15.48
C GLY A 25 -12.94 19.53 -16.80
N ILE A 26 -12.93 18.19 -16.79
CA ILE A 26 -13.29 17.37 -17.96
C ILE A 26 -14.71 17.68 -18.41
N GLY A 27 -15.68 17.69 -17.48
CA GLY A 27 -17.08 17.99 -17.77
C GLY A 27 -17.27 19.36 -18.41
N VAL A 28 -16.65 20.41 -17.87
CA VAL A 28 -16.66 21.75 -18.46
C VAL A 28 -16.02 21.76 -19.85
N GLY A 29 -14.90 21.07 -20.03
CA GLY A 29 -14.23 20.94 -21.32
C GLY A 29 -15.12 20.29 -22.38
N VAL A 30 -15.81 19.20 -22.04
CA VAL A 30 -16.77 18.54 -22.92
C VAL A 30 -17.94 19.46 -23.27
N CYS A 31 -18.57 20.10 -22.28
CA CYS A 31 -19.73 20.98 -22.51
C CYS A 31 -19.40 22.21 -23.36
N THR A 32 -18.14 22.66 -23.37
CA THR A 32 -17.69 23.84 -24.12
C THR A 32 -16.95 23.50 -25.41
N GLY A 33 -16.78 22.21 -25.73
CA GLY A 33 -15.97 21.79 -26.89
C GLY A 33 -14.48 22.15 -26.77
N ASN A 34 -13.98 22.31 -25.55
CA ASN A 34 -12.61 22.77 -25.27
C ASN A 34 -11.69 21.60 -24.92
N ALA A 35 -10.82 21.23 -25.86
CA ALA A 35 -9.84 20.16 -25.69
C ALA A 35 -8.86 20.42 -24.53
N LEU A 36 -8.48 21.68 -24.26
CA LEU A 36 -7.62 22.01 -23.12
C LEU A 36 -8.31 21.71 -21.79
N GLY A 37 -9.63 21.93 -21.70
CA GLY A 37 -10.40 21.58 -20.51
C GLY A 37 -10.40 20.06 -20.25
N VAL A 38 -10.56 19.27 -21.30
CA VAL A 38 -10.53 17.80 -21.23
C VAL A 38 -9.15 17.29 -20.82
N TRP A 39 -8.10 17.67 -21.56
CA TRP A 39 -6.74 17.20 -21.29
C TRP A 39 -6.19 17.74 -19.97
N GLY A 40 -6.50 18.99 -19.63
CA GLY A 40 -6.16 19.58 -18.34
C GLY A 40 -6.82 18.84 -17.17
N GLY A 41 -8.11 18.54 -17.28
CA GLY A 41 -8.82 17.75 -16.28
C GLY A 41 -8.28 16.32 -16.13
N LEU A 42 -7.94 15.65 -17.24
CA LEU A 42 -7.28 14.34 -17.22
C LEU A 42 -5.91 14.39 -16.53
N ALA A 43 -5.12 15.43 -16.78
CA ALA A 43 -3.83 15.63 -16.11
C ALA A 43 -4.02 15.80 -14.60
N VAL A 44 -5.03 16.54 -14.15
CA VAL A 44 -5.35 16.70 -12.72
C VAL A 44 -5.76 15.36 -12.09
N VAL A 45 -6.56 14.54 -12.77
CA VAL A 45 -6.91 13.19 -12.29
C VAL A 45 -5.66 12.31 -12.14
N ALA A 46 -4.75 12.32 -13.12
CA ALA A 46 -3.50 11.58 -13.05
C ALA A 46 -2.62 12.04 -11.87
N ILE A 47 -2.55 13.35 -11.62
CA ILE A 47 -1.87 13.91 -10.44
C ILE A 47 -2.54 13.42 -9.15
N GLY A 48 -3.88 13.42 -9.10
CA GLY A 48 -4.64 12.90 -7.94
C GLY A 48 -4.29 11.45 -7.61
N ALA A 49 -4.24 10.59 -8.63
CA ALA A 49 -3.82 9.19 -8.48
C ALA A 49 -2.38 9.07 -7.94
N ALA A 50 -1.44 9.86 -8.49
CA ALA A 50 -0.05 9.87 -8.03
C ALA A 50 0.09 10.37 -6.59
N VAL A 51 -0.65 11.43 -6.20
CA VAL A 51 -0.66 11.97 -4.83
C VAL A 51 -1.22 10.95 -3.85
N THR A 52 -2.37 10.33 -4.15
CA THR A 52 -2.95 9.27 -3.30
C THR A 52 -2.00 8.10 -3.15
N TRP A 53 -1.34 7.69 -4.23
CA TRP A 53 -0.36 6.61 -4.19
C TRP A 53 0.84 6.97 -3.30
N ALA A 54 1.43 8.15 -3.46
CA ALA A 54 2.53 8.62 -2.62
C ALA A 54 2.12 8.69 -1.14
N LEU A 55 0.93 9.22 -0.85
CA LEU A 55 0.37 9.27 0.51
C LEU A 55 0.19 7.88 1.09
N HIS A 56 -0.37 6.93 0.33
CA HIS A 56 -0.51 5.54 0.74
C HIS A 56 0.84 4.91 1.08
N LEU A 57 1.84 5.05 0.20
CA LEU A 57 3.20 4.54 0.42
C LEU A 57 3.90 5.21 1.62
N SER A 58 3.52 6.44 1.96
CA SER A 58 4.03 7.13 3.14
C SER A 58 3.32 6.78 4.45
N GLY A 59 2.30 5.90 4.41
CA GLY A 59 1.55 5.44 5.59
C GLY A 59 0.28 6.25 5.91
N TRP A 60 -0.11 7.19 5.04
CA TRP A 60 -1.36 7.97 5.20
C TRP A 60 -2.57 7.33 4.50
N GLY A 61 -2.34 6.22 3.81
CA GLY A 61 -3.36 5.27 3.40
C GLY A 61 -3.48 4.14 4.41
N LYS A 62 -4.33 3.16 4.11
CA LYS A 62 -4.52 1.98 4.94
C LYS A 62 -4.55 0.72 4.07
N PRO A 63 -4.15 -0.44 4.62
CA PRO A 63 -4.19 -1.69 3.88
C PRO A 63 -5.62 -2.07 3.47
N PRO A 64 -5.75 -2.88 2.40
CA PRO A 64 -7.00 -3.56 2.11
C PRO A 64 -7.34 -4.56 3.23
N GLY A 65 -8.63 -4.76 3.51
CA GLY A 65 -9.11 -5.70 4.52
C GLY A 65 -9.48 -5.06 5.86
N ARG A 66 -9.84 -5.91 6.84
CA ARG A 66 -10.33 -5.50 8.16
C ARG A 66 -9.18 -5.00 9.03
N ARG A 67 -9.40 -3.89 9.73
CA ARG A 67 -8.42 -3.26 10.61
C ARG A 67 -8.96 -3.21 12.05
N PRO A 68 -8.08 -3.27 13.07
CA PRO A 68 -8.50 -3.03 14.44
C PRO A 68 -8.96 -1.58 14.62
N ALA A 69 -9.90 -1.35 15.53
CA ALA A 69 -10.51 -0.03 15.75
C ALA A 69 -9.48 1.08 16.07
N SER A 70 -8.36 0.71 16.71
CA SER A 70 -7.25 1.63 16.99
C SER A 70 -6.60 2.22 15.73
N GLN A 71 -6.79 1.61 14.56
CA GLN A 71 -6.22 2.04 13.30
C GLN A 71 -7.19 2.79 12.39
N TRP A 72 -8.46 2.97 12.77
CA TRP A 72 -9.48 3.62 11.93
C TRP A 72 -9.33 5.14 11.88
N GLY A 73 -8.65 5.74 12.86
CA GLY A 73 -8.49 7.19 12.92
C GLY A 73 -7.77 7.73 11.69
N LEU A 74 -8.34 8.78 11.07
CA LEU A 74 -7.79 9.45 9.88
C LEU A 74 -6.35 9.93 10.09
N ARG A 75 -6.02 10.37 11.31
CA ARG A 75 -4.70 10.87 11.71
C ARG A 75 -3.73 9.77 12.16
N VAL A 76 -4.18 8.53 12.26
CA VAL A 76 -3.33 7.40 12.66
C VAL A 76 -2.54 6.94 11.45
N LYS A 77 -1.23 7.15 11.49
CA LYS A 77 -0.32 6.73 10.42
C LYS A 77 -0.07 5.22 10.48
N ASP A 78 -0.09 4.56 9.33
CA ASP A 78 0.32 3.16 9.19
C ASP A 78 1.83 3.05 9.00
N LEU A 79 2.50 2.45 9.98
CA LEU A 79 3.95 2.28 9.96
C LEU A 79 4.40 1.08 9.11
N THR A 80 3.50 0.13 8.83
CA THR A 80 3.78 -1.09 8.05
C THR A 80 3.81 -0.86 6.54
N ALA A 81 3.34 0.30 6.07
CA ALA A 81 3.32 0.66 4.65
C ALA A 81 4.72 0.65 3.99
N ARG A 82 5.79 0.75 4.78
CA ARG A 82 7.18 0.68 4.30
C ARG A 82 7.57 -0.72 3.84
N ASP A 83 7.08 -1.74 4.53
CA ASP A 83 7.31 -3.15 4.19
C ASP A 83 6.40 -3.59 3.03
N GLY A 84 5.28 -2.88 2.87
CA GLY A 84 4.26 -3.13 1.86
C GLY A 84 3.22 -4.14 2.34
N HIS A 85 1.97 -3.93 1.91
CA HIS A 85 0.87 -4.78 2.37
C HIS A 85 0.66 -5.99 1.44
N PRO A 86 0.34 -7.17 2.02
CA PRO A 86 -0.01 -8.34 1.23
C PRO A 86 -1.24 -8.03 0.37
N GLY A 87 -1.14 -8.34 -0.92
CA GLY A 87 -2.24 -8.12 -1.88
C GLY A 87 -2.47 -6.66 -2.30
N CYS A 88 -1.73 -5.68 -1.79
CA CYS A 88 -1.86 -4.29 -2.24
C CYS A 88 -1.14 -4.04 -3.57
N VAL A 89 -1.89 -3.75 -4.62
CA VAL A 89 -1.34 -3.40 -5.95
C VAL A 89 -0.48 -2.14 -5.87
N GLY A 90 -0.89 -1.12 -5.11
CA GLY A 90 -0.11 0.11 -4.94
C GLY A 90 1.26 -0.14 -4.31
N CYS A 91 1.33 -0.95 -3.25
CA CYS A 91 2.61 -1.33 -2.64
C CYS A 91 3.46 -2.19 -3.59
N ARG A 92 2.83 -3.12 -4.31
CA ARG A 92 3.52 -4.01 -5.27
C ARG A 92 4.13 -3.23 -6.43
N LEU A 93 3.40 -2.26 -6.99
CA LEU A 93 3.92 -1.36 -8.04
C LEU A 93 5.10 -0.53 -7.55
N ALA A 94 5.18 -0.27 -6.25
CA ALA A 94 6.33 0.37 -5.61
C ALA A 94 7.46 -0.61 -5.23
N GLY A 95 7.37 -1.89 -5.63
CA GLY A 95 8.35 -2.93 -5.31
C GLY A 95 8.29 -3.47 -3.87
N ARG A 96 7.25 -3.15 -3.10
CA ARG A 96 7.09 -3.55 -1.69
C ARG A 96 6.19 -4.79 -1.53
N GLY A 97 6.28 -5.46 -0.39
CA GLY A 97 5.46 -6.62 -0.05
C GLY A 97 5.90 -7.94 -0.72
N ARG A 98 7.14 -8.03 -1.21
CA ARG A 98 7.73 -9.30 -1.64
C ARG A 98 8.07 -10.12 -0.39
N PRO A 99 7.64 -11.40 -0.29
CA PRO A 99 8.17 -12.30 0.73
C PRO A 99 9.69 -12.31 0.59
N ALA A 100 10.41 -12.10 1.70
CA ALA A 100 11.83 -12.37 1.73
C ALA A 100 12.03 -13.81 1.24
N GLU A 101 12.81 -13.99 0.17
CA GLU A 101 13.19 -15.29 -0.33
C GLU A 101 13.83 -16.03 0.85
N ILE A 102 13.16 -17.08 1.36
CA ILE A 102 13.75 -17.92 2.40
C ILE A 102 14.99 -18.54 1.74
N PRO A 103 16.22 -18.25 2.20
CA PRO A 103 17.39 -18.88 1.62
C PRO A 103 17.22 -20.38 1.80
N VAL A 104 17.09 -21.11 0.69
CA VAL A 104 17.10 -22.57 0.67
C VAL A 104 18.41 -23.00 1.33
N ARG A 105 18.32 -23.52 2.55
CA ARG A 105 19.47 -24.18 3.17
C ARG A 105 19.69 -25.45 2.36
N VAL A 106 20.72 -25.43 1.50
CA VAL A 106 21.25 -26.66 0.93
C VAL A 106 21.83 -27.44 2.10
N ALA A 107 21.13 -28.48 2.54
CA ALA A 107 21.64 -29.45 3.49
C ALA A 107 22.79 -30.20 2.81
N GLY A 108 24.02 -29.79 3.10
CA GLY A 108 25.21 -30.56 2.78
C GLY A 108 25.61 -31.40 3.99
N GLU A 109 25.45 -32.71 3.89
CA GLU A 109 26.04 -33.71 4.77
C GLU A 109 27.57 -33.56 4.87
N SER A 110 28.13 -33.74 6.07
CA SER A 110 29.42 -34.43 6.26
C SER A 110 29.60 -34.80 7.73
N GLY A 111 29.65 -36.10 7.99
CA GLY A 111 29.72 -36.70 9.32
C GLY A 111 31.05 -36.55 10.05
N ARG A 112 30.96 -36.74 11.38
CA ARG A 112 32.00 -37.03 12.37
C ARG A 112 31.22 -37.33 13.66
N GLY A 113 31.13 -38.54 14.22
CA GLY A 113 32.12 -39.59 14.41
C GLY A 113 32.58 -39.53 15.87
N GLU A 114 31.85 -40.18 16.80
CA GLU A 114 32.33 -40.46 18.16
C GLU A 114 31.76 -41.80 18.66
N PRO A 115 32.60 -42.77 19.07
CA PRO A 115 32.16 -43.96 19.77
C PRO A 115 32.00 -43.69 21.27
N VAL A 116 30.88 -44.15 21.83
CA VAL A 116 30.59 -44.14 23.28
C VAL A 116 31.50 -45.15 23.96
N GLY A 117 32.43 -44.65 24.80
CA GLY A 117 33.25 -45.44 25.70
C GLY A 117 32.49 -45.74 27.00
N GLU A 118 32.24 -47.02 27.21
CA GLU A 118 31.80 -47.65 28.46
C GLU A 118 32.91 -47.55 29.54
N SER A 119 32.56 -47.15 30.76
CA SER A 119 33.37 -47.47 31.94
C SER A 119 32.51 -47.61 33.20
N VAL A 120 32.40 -48.87 33.62
CA VAL A 120 31.99 -49.34 34.95
C VAL A 120 33.04 -48.92 35.98
N GLY A 121 32.60 -48.46 37.16
CA GLY A 121 33.45 -48.17 38.32
C GLY A 121 32.70 -47.39 39.39
#